data_AF-A0A367U575-F1
#
_entry.id   AF-A0A367U575-F1
#
_cell.length_a   1.000
_cell.length_b   1.000
_cell.length_c   1.000
_cell.angle_alpha   90.00
_cell.angle_beta   90.00
_cell.angle_gamma   90.00
#
_symmetry.space_group_name_H-M   'P 1'
#
loop_
_entity.id
_entity.type
_entity.pdbx_description
1 polymer ?
#
loop_
_entity_poly.entity_id
_entity_poly.type
_entity_poly.pdbx_seq_one_letter_code
_entity_poly.pdbx_strand_id
1 'polypeptide(L)' 'MNHSLPNATGVIPNDRIRVDLQLIADMVEPGTRVLDIGCGDGELLGYLTRSKDVDGRGLELSNEGVR' A
#
# COMPACT_ATOMS: atom_id res chain seq x y z
N MET A 1 -27.39 30.84 7.88
CA MET A 1 -27.33 29.61 7.06
C MET A 1 -26.02 28.91 7.41
N ASN A 2 -26.09 27.99 8.36
CA ASN A 2 -24.97 27.23 8.92
C ASN A 2 -24.81 25.92 8.16
N HIS A 3 -24.01 25.90 7.09
CA HIS A 3 -23.60 24.64 6.49
C HIS A 3 -22.31 24.19 7.17
N SER A 4 -22.44 23.34 8.19
CA SER A 4 -21.34 22.57 8.76
C SER A 4 -20.72 21.71 7.66
N LEU A 5 -19.42 21.91 7.41
CA LEU A 5 -18.62 21.05 6.55
C LEU A 5 -18.47 19.67 7.23
N PRO A 6 -18.66 18.55 6.53
CA PRO A 6 -18.31 17.25 7.07
C PRO A 6 -16.79 17.16 7.23
N ASN A 7 -16.38 16.71 8.40
CA ASN A 7 -15.00 16.47 8.81
C ASN A 7 -14.25 15.64 7.73
N ALA A 8 -13.29 16.27 7.06
CA ALA A 8 -12.49 15.63 6.02
C ALA A 8 -11.43 14.72 6.65
N THR A 9 -11.85 13.56 7.15
CA THR A 9 -10.96 12.43 7.49
C THR A 9 -11.09 11.30 6.47
N GLY A 10 -11.33 11.65 5.20
CA GLY A 10 -11.33 10.71 4.09
C GLY A 10 -10.06 10.87 3.28
N VAL A 11 -9.08 9.98 3.48
CA VAL A 11 -8.03 9.73 2.48
C VAL A 11 -8.75 9.41 1.17
N ILE A 12 -8.69 10.32 0.20
CA ILE A 12 -9.16 10.04 -1.16
C ILE A 12 -8.17 9.00 -1.70
N PRO A 13 -8.60 7.76 -2.04
CA PRO A 13 -7.70 6.79 -2.61
C PRO A 13 -7.32 7.30 -4.00
N ASN A 14 -6.14 7.91 -4.09
CA ASN A 14 -5.49 8.07 -5.35
C ASN A 14 -5.05 6.64 -5.73
N ASP A 15 -5.77 5.98 -6.63
CA ASP A 15 -5.43 4.63 -7.12
C ASP A 15 -4.08 4.58 -7.87
N ARG A 16 -3.35 5.71 -7.92
CA ARG A 16 -2.00 5.79 -8.43
C ARG A 16 -1.00 5.90 -7.28
N ILE A 17 -0.21 4.85 -7.14
CA ILE A 17 1.01 4.82 -6.33
C ILE A 17 2.18 5.47 -7.09
N ARG A 18 3.31 5.67 -6.42
CA ARG A 18 4.54 6.15 -7.08
C ARG A 18 4.89 5.31 -8.31
N VAL A 19 5.43 5.95 -9.35
CA VAL A 19 5.69 5.31 -10.66
C VAL A 19 6.64 4.11 -10.59
N ASP A 20 7.61 4.15 -9.69
CA ASP A 20 8.54 3.04 -9.43
C ASP A 20 7.81 1.85 -8.81
N LEU A 21 6.91 2.09 -7.85
CA LEU A 21 6.06 1.04 -7.28
C LEU A 21 5.08 0.49 -8.31
N GLN A 22 4.57 1.32 -9.22
CA GLN A 22 3.71 0.87 -10.32
C GLN A 22 4.44 -0.10 -11.26
N LEU A 23 5.71 0.19 -11.60
CA LEU A 23 6.52 -0.71 -12.44
C LEU A 23 6.72 -2.08 -11.76
N ILE A 24 6.98 -2.10 -10.45
CA ILE A 24 7.06 -3.35 -9.68
C ILE A 24 5.70 -4.05 -9.67
N ALA A 25 4.63 -3.29 -9.42
CA ALA A 25 3.30 -3.84 -9.38
C ALA A 25 2.93 -4.51 -10.70
N ASP A 26 3.25 -3.92 -11.85
CA ASP A 26 2.99 -4.46 -13.18
C ASP A 26 3.67 -5.82 -13.43
N MET A 27 4.78 -6.11 -12.74
CA MET A 27 5.48 -7.40 -12.81
C MET A 27 4.78 -8.52 -12.01
N VAL A 28 3.85 -8.17 -11.10
CA VAL A 28 3.14 -9.14 -10.25
C VAL A 28 1.87 -9.62 -10.94
N GLU A 29 1.69 -10.93 -11.03
CA GLU A 29 0.45 -11.52 -11.56
C GLU A 29 -0.69 -11.43 -10.53
N PRO A 30 -1.96 -11.24 -10.95
CA PRO A 30 -3.10 -11.28 -10.05
C PRO A 30 -3.26 -12.62 -9.31
N GLY A 31 -3.77 -12.58 -8.09
CA GLY A 31 -4.03 -13.79 -7.27
C GLY A 31 -2.77 -14.46 -6.73
N THR A 32 -1.59 -13.86 -6.90
CA THR A 32 -0.33 -14.42 -6.41
C THR A 32 -0.13 -14.18 -4.91
N ARG A 33 0.78 -14.96 -4.30
CA ARG A 33 1.24 -14.72 -2.93
C ARG A 33 2.49 -13.86 -2.94
N VAL A 34 2.49 -12.77 -2.19
CA VAL A 34 3.57 -11.77 -2.19
C VAL A 34 4.12 -11.61 -0.78
N LEU A 35 5.45 -11.58 -0.66
CA LEU A 35 6.16 -11.18 0.55
C LEU A 35 6.94 -9.90 0.24
N ASP A 36 6.57 -8.79 0.89
CA ASP A 36 7.18 -7.48 0.72
C ASP A 36 8.19 -7.23 1.85
N ILE A 37 9.47 -7.17 1.51
CA ILE A 37 10.58 -7.01 2.46
C ILE A 37 11.00 -5.54 2.50
N GLY A 38 10.97 -4.93 3.68
CA GLY A 38 11.15 -3.48 3.80
C GLY A 38 9.91 -2.75 3.31
N CYS A 39 8.72 -3.21 3.71
CA CYS A 39 7.45 -2.72 3.18
C CYS A 39 7.17 -1.26 3.53
N GLY A 40 7.91 -0.66 4.48
CA GLY A 40 7.74 0.74 4.90
C GLY A 40 6.28 1.04 5.26
N ASP A 41 5.68 2.01 4.56
CA ASP A 41 4.29 2.41 4.76
C ASP A 41 3.25 1.46 4.14
N GLY A 42 3.69 0.39 3.47
CA GLY A 42 2.83 -0.64 2.87
C GLY A 42 2.09 -0.20 1.61
N GLU A 43 2.54 0.87 0.95
CA GLU A 43 1.90 1.45 -0.24
C GLU A 43 1.76 0.43 -1.38
N LEU A 44 2.86 -0.27 -1.71
CA LEU A 44 2.89 -1.30 -2.76
C LEU A 44 2.00 -2.50 -2.40
N LEU A 45 2.17 -3.06 -1.20
CA LEU A 45 1.40 -4.22 -0.75
C LEU A 45 -0.10 -3.92 -0.72
N GLY A 46 -0.48 -2.72 -0.26
CA GLY A 46 -1.86 -2.25 -0.26
C GLY A 46 -2.43 -2.11 -1.67
N TYR A 47 -1.66 -1.56 -2.61
CA TYR A 47 -2.08 -1.49 -4.01
C TYR A 47 -2.28 -2.88 -4.61
N LEU A 48 -1.32 -3.80 -4.44
CA LEU A 48 -1.41 -5.15 -4.97
C LEU A 48 -2.63 -5.90 -4.40
N THR A 49 -2.90 -5.75 -3.11
CA THR A 49 -4.06 -6.40 -2.46
C THR A 49 -5.38 -5.91 -3.08
N ARG A 50 -5.52 -4.60 -3.32
CA ARG A 50 -6.76 -4.01 -3.86
C ARG A 50 -6.93 -4.22 -5.36
N SER A 51 -5.85 -4.10 -6.14
CA SER A 51 -5.90 -4.07 -7.60
C SER A 51 -5.63 -5.43 -8.25
N LYS A 52 -4.93 -6.32 -7.55
CA LYS A 52 -4.47 -7.61 -8.08
C LYS A 52 -4.91 -8.80 -7.24
N ASP A 53 -5.68 -8.60 -6.17
CA ASP A 53 -6.20 -9.65 -5.30
C ASP A 53 -5.07 -10.59 -4.79
N VAL A 54 -3.92 -10.02 -4.47
CA VAL A 54 -2.79 -10.81 -3.94
C VAL A 54 -3.02 -11.16 -2.47
N ASP A 55 -2.55 -12.34 -2.06
CA ASP A 55 -2.35 -12.67 -0.64
C ASP A 55 -0.95 -12.18 -0.23
N GLY A 56 -0.92 -10.94 0.28
CA GLY A 56 0.30 -10.20 0.58
C GLY A 56 0.64 -10.16 2.07
N ARG A 57 1.93 -10.31 2.41
CA ARG A 57 2.48 -10.08 3.75
C ARG A 57 3.65 -9.11 3.69
N GLY A 58 3.70 -8.17 4.61
CA GLY A 58 4.85 -7.27 4.79
C GLY A 58 5.76 -7.74 5.91
N LEU A 59 7.06 -7.63 5.71
CA LEU A 59 8.08 -7.80 6.75
C LEU A 59 8.93 -6.53 6.80
N GLU A 60 8.87 -5.84 7.93
CA GLU A 60 9.73 -4.69 8.22
C GLU A 60 10.65 -5.03 9.39
N LEU A 61 11.94 -4.73 9.26
CA LEU A 61 12.86 -4.81 10.37
C LEU A 61 12.90 -3.42 11.01
N SER A 62 12.18 -3.26 12.12
CA SER A 62 12.37 -2.07 12.95
C SER A 62 13.83 -2.04 13.43
N ASN A 63 14.57 -0.98 13.08
CA ASN A 63 15.95 -0.73 13.57
C ASN A 63 16.07 -0.68 15.11
N GLU A 64 14.95 -0.79 15.84
CA GLU A 64 14.89 -0.89 17.30
C GLU A 64 15.56 -2.16 17.87
N GLY A 65 15.82 -3.17 17.03
CA GLY A 65 16.39 -4.46 17.47
C GLY A 65 17.91 -4.64 17.29
N VAL A 66 18.63 -3.68 16.71
CA VAL A 66 20.07 -3.80 16.48
C VAL A 66 20.84 -2.97 17.52
N ARG A 67 21.25 -3.63 18.61
CA ARG A 67 22.25 -3.14 19.57
C ARG A 67 23.36 -4.18 19.71
#